data_AF-D7LG37-F1
#
_entry.id   AF-D7LG37-F1
#
_cell.length_a   1.000
_cell.length_b   1.000
_cell.length_c   1.000
_cell.angle_alpha   90.00
_cell.angle_beta   90.00
_cell.angle_gamma   90.00
#
_symmetry.space_group_name_H-M   'P 1'
#
loop_
_entity.id
_entity.type
_entity.pdbx_description
1 polymer ?
#
loop_
_entity_poly.entity_id
_entity_poly.type
_entity_poly.pdbx_seq_one_letter_code
_entity_poly.pdbx_strand_id
1 'polypeptide(L)'
;MEAALRGISRKFLFQRYLASVWVSLAGRISPNPPTSLSSASTWVLSVQSSPPYYASKILKLLLQTSIYLIWKERNRRVFYVDSSTISSTKSLVDRTMRNRLISFSPEDPSVRISLLGFYFGCIDSPL
;
A
#
# COMPACT_ATOMS: atom_id res chain seq x y z
N MET A 1 4.91 22.99 -25.44
CA MET A 1 5.12 23.37 -24.02
C MET A 1 3.98 22.89 -23.11
N GLU A 2 2.71 23.12 -23.48
CA GLU A 2 1.50 22.66 -22.75
C GLU A 2 1.43 21.14 -22.44
N ALA A 3 1.79 20.28 -23.38
CA ALA A 3 1.75 18.83 -23.19
C ALA A 3 2.73 18.35 -22.08
N ALA A 4 3.88 19.02 -21.95
CA ALA A 4 4.88 18.71 -20.92
C ALA A 4 4.39 19.11 -19.52
N LEU A 5 3.77 20.29 -19.39
CA LEU A 5 3.19 20.78 -18.13
C LEU A 5 2.02 19.90 -17.64
N ARG A 6 1.17 19.43 -18.57
CA ARG A 6 0.12 18.44 -18.27
C ARG A 6 0.70 17.09 -17.83
N GLY A 7 1.80 16.65 -18.44
CA GLY A 7 2.52 15.44 -18.06
C GLY A 7 3.11 15.51 -16.65
N ILE A 8 3.74 16.64 -16.31
CA ILE A 8 4.35 16.90 -15.00
C ILE A 8 3.27 16.95 -13.91
N SER A 9 2.19 17.69 -14.13
CA SER A 9 1.07 17.80 -13.18
C SER A 9 0.44 16.44 -12.88
N ARG A 10 0.27 15.58 -13.89
CA ARG A 10 -0.25 14.21 -13.72
C ARG A 10 0.69 13.31 -12.92
N LYS A 11 2.01 13.43 -13.09
CA LYS A 11 2.99 12.68 -12.29
C LYS A 11 2.98 13.14 -10.83
N PHE A 12 2.92 14.45 -10.59
CA PHE A 12 2.87 15.02 -9.25
C PHE A 12 1.61 14.61 -8.48
N LEU A 13 0.43 14.66 -9.12
CA LEU A 13 -0.83 14.21 -8.53
C LEU A 13 -0.81 12.72 -8.19
N PHE A 14 -0.23 11.89 -9.06
CA PHE A 14 -0.06 10.45 -8.81
C PHE A 14 0.80 10.21 -7.57
N GLN A 15 1.95 10.88 -7.46
CA GLN A 15 2.86 10.73 -6.32
C GLN A 15 2.17 11.14 -5.01
N ARG A 16 1.44 12.26 -5.01
CA ARG A 16 0.73 12.76 -3.83
C ARG A 16 -0.41 11.83 -3.39
N TYR A 17 -1.14 11.25 -4.36
CA TYR A 17 -2.19 10.28 -4.11
C TYR A 17 -1.63 8.98 -3.52
N LEU A 18 -0.56 8.45 -4.14
CA LEU A 18 0.17 7.27 -3.63
C LEU A 18 0.70 7.51 -2.23
N ALA A 19 1.36 8.63 -1.97
CA ALA A 19 1.84 8.98 -0.64
C ALA A 19 0.71 9.00 0.40
N SER A 20 -0.46 9.55 0.06
CA SER A 20 -1.61 9.64 0.98
C SER A 20 -2.19 8.28 1.37
N VAL A 21 -2.23 7.34 0.42
CA VAL A 21 -2.70 5.96 0.67
C VAL A 21 -1.62 5.17 1.42
N TRP A 22 -0.39 5.21 0.91
CA TRP A 22 0.75 4.47 1.43
C TRP A 22 1.09 4.86 2.87
N VAL A 23 1.34 6.14 3.16
CA VAL A 23 1.75 6.62 4.49
C VAL A 23 0.70 6.25 5.54
N SER A 24 -0.58 6.38 5.19
CA SER A 24 -1.69 6.07 6.09
C SER A 24 -1.75 4.60 6.50
N LEU A 25 -1.41 3.68 5.60
CA LEU A 25 -1.49 2.23 5.84
C LEU A 25 -0.16 1.66 6.35
N ALA A 26 0.95 2.07 5.73
CA ALA A 26 2.29 1.63 6.12
C ALA A 26 2.69 2.13 7.51
N GLY A 27 2.28 3.34 7.88
CA GLY A 27 2.55 3.92 9.21
C GLY A 27 1.89 3.18 10.36
N ARG A 28 0.86 2.36 10.08
CA ARG A 28 0.23 1.48 11.07
C ARG A 28 1.01 0.18 11.30
N ILE A 29 1.89 -0.19 10.36
CA ILE A 29 2.67 -1.43 10.41
C ILE A 29 4.08 -1.16 10.94
N SER A 30 4.70 -0.05 10.51
CA SER A 30 6.04 0.32 10.91
C SER A 30 6.18 1.85 10.93
N PRO A 31 6.92 2.42 11.90
CA PRO A 31 7.03 3.87 12.07
C PRO A 31 7.77 4.53 10.90
N ASN A 32 7.49 5.81 10.68
CA ASN A 32 8.15 6.68 9.70
C ASN A 32 8.08 6.17 8.25
N PRO A 33 6.87 5.92 7.70
CA PRO A 33 6.72 5.52 6.31
C PRO A 33 7.13 6.68 5.38
N PRO A 34 8.01 6.45 4.39
CA PRO A 34 8.44 7.50 3.47
C PRO A 34 7.35 7.87 2.45
N THR A 35 7.37 9.12 1.98
CA THR A 35 6.39 9.67 1.02
C THR A 35 6.79 9.48 -0.44
N SER A 36 8.08 9.27 -0.72
CA SER A 36 8.61 9.03 -2.06
C SER A 36 8.58 7.54 -2.40
N LEU A 37 8.30 7.18 -3.65
CA LEU A 37 8.25 5.78 -4.07
C LEU A 37 9.63 5.10 -3.93
N SER A 38 10.69 5.77 -4.36
CA SER A 38 12.06 5.25 -4.28
C SER A 38 12.50 5.03 -2.83
N SER A 39 12.16 5.97 -1.95
CA SER A 39 12.42 5.83 -0.51
C SER A 39 11.58 4.72 0.11
N ALA A 40 10.32 4.55 -0.33
CA ALA A 40 9.45 3.46 0.12
C ALA A 40 10.02 2.09 -0.22
N SER A 41 10.52 1.89 -1.44
CA SER A 41 11.18 0.62 -1.78
C SER A 41 12.38 0.33 -0.88
N THR A 42 13.29 1.30 -0.70
CA THR A 42 14.48 1.10 0.13
C THR A 42 14.13 0.84 1.59
N TRP A 43 13.14 1.56 2.12
CA TRP A 43 12.65 1.39 3.49
C TRP A 43 11.98 0.03 3.71
N VAL A 44 11.16 -0.44 2.77
CA VAL A 44 10.58 -1.80 2.86
C VAL A 44 11.67 -2.87 2.83
N LEU A 45 12.75 -2.63 2.09
CA LEU A 45 13.90 -3.52 2.06
C LEU A 45 14.66 -3.53 3.40
N SER A 46 14.81 -2.38 4.07
CA SER A 46 15.50 -2.31 5.36
C SER A 46 14.72 -2.94 6.52
N VAL A 47 13.37 -2.92 6.48
CA VAL A 47 12.53 -3.60 7.48
C VAL A 47 12.74 -5.13 7.48
N GLN A 48 13.36 -5.72 6.44
CA GLN A 48 13.68 -7.15 6.41
C GLN A 48 14.70 -7.57 7.47
N SER A 49 15.51 -6.64 7.97
CA SER A 49 16.67 -6.97 8.80
C SER A 49 16.32 -7.26 10.26
N SER A 50 15.06 -7.13 10.69
CA SER A 50 14.65 -7.32 12.09
C SER A 50 13.51 -8.35 12.21
N PRO A 51 13.65 -9.39 13.05
CA PRO A 51 12.55 -10.29 13.39
C PRO A 51 11.43 -9.56 14.16
N PRO A 52 10.15 -9.88 13.93
CA PRO A 52 9.63 -10.90 13.01
C PRO A 52 9.48 -10.39 11.56
N TYR A 53 9.82 -11.24 10.59
CA TYR A 53 9.77 -10.94 9.15
C TYR A 53 8.36 -10.68 8.58
N TYR A 54 7.30 -10.78 9.39
CA TYR A 54 5.91 -10.54 9.00
C TYR A 54 5.69 -9.12 8.49
N ALA A 55 6.25 -8.12 9.19
CA ALA A 55 6.10 -6.72 8.82
C ALA A 55 6.65 -6.44 7.42
N SER A 56 7.85 -6.97 7.09
CA SER A 56 8.42 -6.76 5.76
C SER A 56 7.61 -7.43 4.66
N LYS A 57 7.16 -8.68 4.85
CA LYS A 57 6.31 -9.39 3.86
C LYS A 57 5.03 -8.61 3.57
N ILE A 58 4.36 -8.12 4.62
CA ILE A 58 3.12 -7.34 4.51
C ILE A 58 3.41 -5.99 3.84
N LEU A 59 4.48 -5.29 4.21
CA LEU A 59 4.84 -4.00 3.62
C LEU A 59 5.17 -4.10 2.12
N LYS A 60 5.88 -5.16 1.70
CA LYS A 60 6.12 -5.45 0.26
C LYS A 60 4.81 -5.60 -0.50
N LEU A 61 3.91 -6.43 0.04
CA LEU A 61 2.62 -6.70 -0.58
C LEU A 61 1.73 -5.45 -0.59
N LEU A 62 1.77 -4.64 0.47
CA LEU A 62 1.05 -3.38 0.59
C LEU A 62 1.54 -2.36 -0.44
N LEU A 63 2.86 -2.23 -0.62
CA LEU A 63 3.45 -1.32 -1.59
C LEU A 63 3.03 -1.72 -3.01
N GLN A 64 3.17 -3.01 -3.36
CA GLN A 64 2.75 -3.55 -4.65
C GLN A 64 1.25 -3.32 -4.91
N THR A 65 0.40 -3.62 -3.92
CA THR A 65 -1.06 -3.47 -4.01
C THR A 65 -1.46 -2.00 -4.19
N SER A 66 -0.83 -1.10 -3.43
CA SER A 66 -1.07 0.35 -3.52
C SER A 66 -0.69 0.89 -4.90
N ILE A 67 0.50 0.55 -5.41
CA ILE A 67 0.96 0.97 -6.75
C ILE A 67 -0.01 0.48 -7.83
N TYR A 68 -0.38 -0.80 -7.78
CA TYR A 68 -1.27 -1.41 -8.78
C TYR A 68 -2.64 -0.74 -8.80
N LEU A 69 -3.30 -0.60 -7.65
CA LEU A 69 -4.64 -0.04 -7.57
C LEU A 69 -4.67 1.43 -7.98
N ILE A 70 -3.63 2.20 -7.64
CA ILE A 70 -3.56 3.61 -8.03
C ILE A 70 -3.24 3.76 -9.52
N TRP A 71 -2.38 2.91 -10.07
CA TRP A 71 -2.17 2.86 -11.52
C TRP A 71 -3.48 2.50 -12.25
N LYS A 72 -4.22 1.52 -11.74
CA LYS A 72 -5.54 1.13 -12.28
C LYS A 72 -6.53 2.29 -12.23
N GLU A 73 -6.60 3.00 -11.10
CA GLU A 73 -7.43 4.20 -10.95
C GLU A 73 -7.03 5.31 -11.94
N ARG A 74 -5.73 5.58 -12.09
CA ARG A 74 -5.24 6.56 -13.06
C ARG A 74 -5.68 6.21 -14.47
N ASN A 75 -5.56 4.94 -14.87
CA ASN A 75 -6.00 4.49 -16.18
C ASN A 75 -7.52 4.64 -16.34
N ARG A 76 -8.30 4.32 -15.30
CA ARG A 76 -9.75 4.53 -15.30
C ARG A 76 -10.10 6.00 -15.55
N ARG A 77 -9.44 6.95 -14.89
CA ARG A 77 -9.68 8.40 -15.07
C ARG A 77 -9.35 8.95 -16.47
N VAL A 78 -8.57 8.22 -17.28
CA VAL A 78 -8.34 8.59 -18.68
C VAL A 78 -9.59 8.35 -19.52
N PHE A 79 -10.39 7.33 -19.17
CA PHE A 79 -11.55 6.88 -19.96
C PHE A 79 -12.90 7.18 -19.30
N TYR A 80 -12.92 7.49 -17.99
CA TYR A 80 -14.13 7.72 -17.22
C TYR A 80 -14.04 9.04 -16.44
N VAL A 81 -15.18 9.75 -16.36
CA VAL A 81 -15.31 11.01 -15.61
C VAL A 81 -15.35 10.75 -14.09
N ASP A 82 -15.83 9.57 -13.68
CA ASP A 82 -15.94 9.20 -12.28
C ASP A 82 -14.58 8.80 -11.70
N SER A 83 -14.20 9.46 -10.60
CA SER A 83 -12.97 9.18 -9.87
C SER A 83 -13.28 8.60 -8.48
N SER A 84 -12.48 7.61 -8.07
CA SER A 84 -12.57 7.10 -6.71
C SER A 84 -11.91 8.07 -5.72
N THR A 85 -12.49 8.16 -4.52
CA THR A 85 -11.93 8.97 -3.44
C THR A 85 -10.74 8.27 -2.79
N ILE A 86 -9.86 9.04 -2.13
CA ILE A 86 -8.72 8.47 -1.37
C ILE A 86 -9.21 7.44 -0.35
N SER A 87 -10.30 7.73 0.37
CA SER A 87 -10.89 6.80 1.34
C SER A 87 -11.34 5.50 0.67
N SER A 88 -12.05 5.57 -0.46
CA SER A 88 -12.46 4.36 -1.19
C SER A 88 -11.28 3.55 -1.71
N THR A 89 -10.19 4.20 -2.12
CA THR A 89 -8.96 3.50 -2.51
C THR A 89 -8.28 2.85 -1.31
N LYS A 90 -8.22 3.51 -0.14
CA LYS A 90 -7.69 2.91 1.09
C LYS A 90 -8.49 1.66 1.48
N SER A 91 -9.82 1.72 1.47
CA SER A 91 -10.68 0.58 1.76
C SER A 91 -10.49 -0.55 0.75
N LEU A 92 -10.31 -0.22 -0.54
CA LEU A 92 -10.03 -1.21 -1.57
C LEU A 92 -8.65 -1.87 -1.39
N VAL A 93 -7.63 -1.10 -1.01
CA VAL A 93 -6.30 -1.62 -0.68
C VAL A 93 -6.39 -2.54 0.52
N ASP A 94 -7.02 -2.12 1.60
CA ASP A 94 -7.22 -2.94 2.81
C ASP A 94 -7.93 -4.25 2.45
N ARG A 95 -9.11 -4.20 1.82
CA ARG A 95 -9.83 -5.40 1.39
C ARG A 95 -8.98 -6.32 0.50
N THR A 96 -8.22 -5.76 -0.43
CA THR A 96 -7.34 -6.54 -1.31
C THR A 96 -6.20 -7.20 -0.52
N MET A 97 -5.63 -6.51 0.48
CA MET A 97 -4.62 -7.07 1.37
C MET A 97 -5.20 -8.23 2.18
N ARG A 98 -6.38 -8.06 2.80
CA ARG A 98 -7.05 -9.13 3.56
C ARG A 98 -7.27 -10.38 2.71
N ASN A 99 -7.79 -10.21 1.50
CA ASN A 99 -8.03 -11.29 0.54
C ASN A 99 -6.74 -11.99 0.07
N ARG A 100 -5.60 -11.30 0.03
CA ARG A 100 -4.32 -11.92 -0.33
C ARG A 100 -3.72 -12.63 0.87
N LEU A 101 -3.77 -12.00 2.04
CA LEU A 101 -3.18 -12.53 3.28
C LEU A 101 -3.90 -13.77 3.80
N ILE A 102 -5.20 -13.91 3.57
CA ILE A 102 -5.93 -15.15 3.92
C ILE A 102 -5.41 -16.38 3.14
N SER A 103 -4.88 -16.19 1.93
CA SER A 103 -4.30 -17.27 1.13
C SER A 103 -2.91 -17.68 1.61
N PHE A 104 -2.25 -16.88 2.45
CA PHE A 104 -0.98 -17.24 3.08
C PHE A 104 -1.26 -17.94 4.42
N SER A 105 -1.67 -19.21 4.34
CA SER A 105 -1.80 -20.05 5.54
C SER A 105 -0.40 -20.31 6.13
N PRO A 106 -0.23 -20.30 7.47
CA PRO A 106 1.03 -20.71 8.06
C PRO A 106 1.29 -22.20 7.75
N GLU A 107 2.42 -22.47 7.08
CA GLU A 107 2.86 -23.84 6.77
C GLU A 107 3.29 -24.59 8.04
N ASP A 108 3.69 -23.85 9.09
CA ASP A 108 4.17 -24.39 10.35
C ASP A 108 3.10 -24.29 11.45
N PRO A 109 2.64 -25.42 12.01
CA PRO A 109 1.67 -25.45 13.11
C PRO A 109 2.18 -24.81 14.41
N SER A 110 3.47 -24.49 14.54
CA SER A 110 4.03 -23.75 15.68
C SER A 110 3.76 -22.23 15.61
N VAL A 111 3.38 -21.71 14.45
CA VAL A 111 3.14 -20.28 14.24
C VAL A 111 1.81 -19.86 14.86
N ARG A 112 1.89 -19.17 16.00
CA ARG A 112 0.72 -18.70 16.75
C ARG A 112 -0.05 -17.55 16.09
N ILE A 113 0.60 -16.78 15.20
CA ILE A 113 0.00 -15.60 14.56
C ILE A 113 0.21 -15.68 13.04
N SER A 114 -0.87 -15.73 12.28
CA SER A 114 -0.82 -15.67 10.81
C SER A 114 -0.49 -14.26 10.32
N LEU A 115 -0.03 -14.12 9.07
CA LEU A 115 0.18 -12.80 8.45
C LEU A 115 -1.09 -11.94 8.46
N LEU A 116 -2.26 -12.57 8.27
CA LEU A 116 -3.55 -11.91 8.36
C LEU A 116 -3.84 -11.41 9.78
N GLY A 117 -3.57 -12.25 10.79
CA GLY A 117 -3.75 -11.87 12.19
C GLY A 117 -2.87 -10.69 12.60
N PHE A 118 -1.59 -10.70 12.19
CA PHE A 118 -0.69 -9.56 12.39
C PHE A 118 -1.23 -8.31 11.68
N TYR A 119 -1.68 -8.44 10.43
CA TYR A 119 -2.23 -7.31 9.67
C TYR A 119 -3.49 -6.71 10.33
N PHE A 120 -4.40 -7.53 10.84
CA PHE A 120 -5.57 -7.04 11.58
C PHE A 120 -5.17 -6.25 12.83
N GLY A 121 -4.20 -6.77 13.61
CA GLY A 121 -3.68 -6.05 14.78
C GLY A 121 -3.11 -4.67 14.45
N CYS A 122 -2.55 -4.47 13.25
CA CYS A 122 -2.08 -3.16 12.80
C CYS A 122 -3.21 -2.23 12.32
N ILE A 123 -4.26 -2.78 11.68
CA ILE A 123 -5.23 -1.99 10.92
C ILE A 123 -6.57 -1.79 11.65
N ASP A 124 -6.79 -2.40 12.81
CA ASP A 124 -8.10 -2.48 13.52
C ASP A 124 -8.77 -1.14 13.90
N SER A 125 -8.07 -0.01 13.78
CA SER A 125 -8.70 1.32 13.91
C SER A 125 -9.44 1.71 12.62
N PRO A 126 -10.65 2.31 12.67
CA PRO A 126 -11.35 2.72 11.45
C PRO A 126 -10.50 3.66 10.57
N LEU A 127 -10.63 3.49 9.24
CA LEU A 127 -9.91 4.25 8.20
C LEU A 127 -10.65 5.53 7.77
#